data_AF-A0A9D8YEY7-F1
#
_entry.id   AF-A0A9D8YEY7-F1
#
_cell.length_a   1.000
_cell.length_b   1.000
_cell.length_c   1.000
_cell.angle_alpha   90.00
_cell.angle_beta   90.00
_cell.angle_gamma   90.00
#
_symmetry.space_group_name_H-M   'P 1'
#
loop_
_entity.id
_entity.type
_entity.pdbx_description
1 polymer ?
#
loop_
_entity_poly.entity_id
_entity_poly.type
_entity_poly.pdbx_seq_one_letter_code
_entity_poly.pdbx_strand_id
1 'polypeptide(L)'
;MSNTLEPRWLSVNDAARLMSVSRTTINNYREKGLFPKPIEFGGRVAFLREEVLAFMAKFENARPEQDRIGEKRRTEMVCSLARGHHS
;
A
#
# COMPACT_ATOMS: atom_id res chain seq x y z
N MET A 1 1.89 13.65 -25.35
CA MET A 1 2.13 14.19 -24.00
C MET A 1 0.93 13.85 -23.13
N SER A 2 1.06 12.89 -22.21
CA SER A 2 -0.07 12.48 -21.36
C SER A 2 -0.17 13.42 -20.16
N ASN A 3 -1.00 14.45 -20.28
CA ASN A 3 -1.34 15.30 -19.14
C ASN A 3 -2.44 14.62 -18.32
N THR A 4 -2.09 13.52 -17.65
CA THR A 4 -2.99 12.87 -16.69
C THR A 4 -3.03 13.78 -15.47
N LEU A 5 -4.09 14.58 -15.35
CA LEU A 5 -4.36 15.40 -14.16
C LEU A 5 -4.68 14.43 -13.01
N GLU A 6 -3.63 13.96 -12.34
CA GLU A 6 -3.75 13.12 -11.16
C GLU A 6 -4.62 13.85 -10.12
N PRO A 7 -5.68 13.20 -9.61
CA PRO A 7 -6.60 13.86 -8.71
C PRO A 7 -5.89 14.25 -7.42
N ARG A 8 -5.97 15.54 -7.06
CA ARG A 8 -5.42 16.05 -5.80
C ARG A 8 -6.07 15.42 -4.57
N TRP A 9 -7.33 15.03 -4.71
CA TRP A 9 -8.18 14.49 -3.66
C TRP A 9 -8.47 13.02 -3.95
N LEU A 10 -8.19 12.15 -2.98
CA LEU A 10 -8.42 10.73 -3.06
C LEU A 10 -9.62 10.34 -2.19
N SER A 11 -10.51 9.52 -2.73
CA SER A 11 -11.49 8.84 -1.89
C SER A 11 -10.81 7.77 -1.04
N VAL A 12 -11.53 7.20 -0.06
CA VAL A 12 -11.07 6.01 0.67
C VAL A 12 -10.72 4.85 -0.27
N ASN A 13 -11.46 4.69 -1.37
CA ASN A 13 -11.20 3.62 -2.33
C ASN A 13 -9.91 3.87 -3.11
N ASP A 14 -9.71 5.10 -3.56
CA ASP A 14 -8.49 5.47 -4.30
C ASP A 14 -7.25 5.39 -3.42
N ALA A 15 -7.34 5.83 -2.16
CA ALA A 15 -6.26 5.68 -1.18
C ALA A 15 -5.93 4.19 -0.93
N ALA A 16 -6.95 3.34 -0.81
CA ALA A 16 -6.75 1.90 -0.64
C ALA A 16 -6.06 1.26 -1.86
N ARG A 17 -6.47 1.65 -3.08
CA ARG A 17 -5.84 1.22 -4.34
C ARG A 17 -4.40 1.70 -4.44
N LEU A 18 -4.15 2.97 -4.11
CA LEU A 18 -2.81 3.58 -4.17
C LEU A 18 -1.83 2.87 -3.24
N MET A 19 -2.27 2.53 -2.03
CA MET A 19 -1.47 1.79 -1.05
C MET A 19 -1.46 0.27 -1.28
N SER A 20 -2.23 -0.25 -2.24
CA SER A 20 -2.45 -1.70 -2.44
C SER A 20 -2.90 -2.44 -1.17
N VAL A 21 -3.80 -1.83 -0.38
CA VAL A 21 -4.37 -2.42 0.85
C VAL A 21 -5.89 -2.51 0.77
N SER A 22 -6.49 -3.26 1.70
CA SER A 22 -7.95 -3.34 1.79
C SER A 22 -8.56 -2.01 2.26
N ARG A 23 -9.81 -1.73 1.85
CA ARG A 23 -10.59 -0.59 2.37
C ARG A 23 -10.75 -0.64 3.89
N THR A 24 -10.92 -1.85 4.44
CA THR A 24 -11.01 -2.09 5.89
C THR A 24 -9.73 -1.66 6.60
N THR A 25 -8.56 -1.92 6.01
CA THR A 25 -7.27 -1.49 6.55
C THR A 25 -7.18 0.03 6.65
N ILE A 26 -7.59 0.75 5.59
CA ILE A 26 -7.62 2.22 5.62
C ILE A 26 -8.58 2.73 6.70
N ASN A 27 -9.77 2.16 6.83
CA ASN A 27 -10.71 2.55 7.88
C ASN A 27 -10.15 2.29 9.29
N ASN A 28 -9.51 1.15 9.53
CA ASN A 28 -8.84 0.86 10.80
C ASN A 28 -7.73 1.88 11.10
N TYR A 29 -6.94 2.31 10.11
CA TYR A 29 -5.92 3.34 10.31
C TYR A 29 -6.53 4.71 10.61
N ARG A 30 -7.68 5.03 10.03
CA ARG A 30 -8.42 6.26 10.33
C ARG A 30 -8.95 6.26 11.75
N GLU A 31 -9.58 5.16 12.19
CA GLU A 31 -10.11 5.02 13.55
C GLU A 31 -9.01 5.12 14.61
N LYS A 32 -7.81 4.63 14.29
CA LYS A 32 -6.63 4.72 15.15
C LYS A 32 -5.91 6.08 15.08
N GLY A 33 -6.35 7.00 14.21
CA GLY A 33 -5.69 8.29 14.00
C GLY A 33 -4.28 8.19 13.38
N LEU A 34 -3.95 7.04 12.77
CA LEU A 34 -2.65 6.79 12.14
C LEU A 34 -2.63 7.24 10.67
N PHE A 35 -3.81 7.39 10.06
CA PHE A 35 -3.95 7.81 8.66
C PHE A 35 -3.94 9.34 8.53
N PRO A 36 -3.57 9.90 7.36
CA PRO A 36 -3.72 11.33 7.08
C PRO A 36 -5.11 11.88 7.43
N LYS A 37 -5.14 13.18 7.76
CA LYS A 37 -6.36 13.83 8.25
C LYS A 37 -7.47 13.72 7.19
N PRO A 38 -8.62 13.11 7.53
CA PRO A 38 -9.75 13.07 6.63
C PRO A 38 -10.31 14.48 6.44
N ILE A 39 -10.62 14.83 5.20
CA ILE A 39 -11.29 16.08 4.84
C ILE A 39 -12.71 15.72 4.44
N GLU A 40 -13.68 16.28 5.16
CA GLU A 40 -15.11 16.04 4.92
C GLU A 40 -15.60 17.01 3.84
N PHE A 41 -16.15 16.45 2.76
CA PHE A 41 -16.69 17.19 1.63
C PHE A 41 -18.10 16.69 1.33
N GLY A 42 -19.12 17.46 1.73
CA GLY A 42 -20.53 17.18 1.40
C GLY A 42 -21.01 15.78 1.80
N GLY A 43 -20.59 15.28 2.97
CA GLY A 43 -20.93 13.93 3.46
C GLY A 43 -20.03 12.80 2.93
N ARG A 44 -18.96 13.13 2.20
CA ARG A 44 -17.93 12.17 1.77
C ARG A 44 -16.60 12.49 2.44
N VAL A 45 -15.80 11.45 2.64
CA VAL A 45 -14.43 11.60 3.16
C VAL A 45 -13.44 11.53 2.01
N ALA A 46 -12.59 12.53 1.92
CA ALA A 46 -11.46 12.60 0.99
C ALA A 46 -10.14 12.81 1.74
N PHE A 47 -9.04 12.47 1.08
CA PHE A 47 -7.67 12.66 1.56
C PHE A 47 -6.87 13.42 0.52
N LEU A 48 -5.90 14.21 0.95
CA LEU A 48 -4.92 14.79 0.03
C LEU A 48 -3.97 13.69 -0.46
N ARG A 49 -3.83 13.58 -1.78
CA ARG A 49 -2.91 12.62 -2.42
C ARG A 49 -1.49 12.74 -1.87
N GLU A 50 -1.01 13.98 -1.69
CA GLU A 50 0.32 14.29 -1.18
C GLU A 50 0.54 13.74 0.24
N GLU A 51 -0.45 13.83 1.12
CA GLU A 51 -0.34 13.30 2.48
C GLU A 51 -0.34 11.76 2.49
N VAL A 52 -1.12 11.13 1.62
CA VAL A 52 -1.12 9.66 1.48
C VAL A 52 0.22 9.16 0.95
N LEU A 53 0.82 9.85 -0.02
CA LEU A 53 2.16 9.52 -0.50
C LEU A 53 3.24 9.74 0.56
N ALA A 54 3.18 10.86 1.29
CA ALA A 54 4.09 11.12 2.40
C ALA A 54 3.96 10.05 3.50
N PHE A 55 2.75 9.55 3.74
CA PHE A 55 2.51 8.43 4.64
C PHE A 55 3.20 7.15 4.16
N MET A 56 3.05 6.78 2.87
CA MET A 56 3.76 5.62 2.30
C MET A 56 5.27 5.74 2.40
N ALA A 57 5.81 6.92 2.08
CA ALA A 57 7.24 7.21 2.16
C ALA A 57 7.81 7.03 3.57
N LYS A 58 7.01 7.26 4.64
CA LYS A 58 7.44 6.97 6.01
C LYS A 58 7.72 5.48 6.24
N PHE A 59 6.91 4.59 5.69
CA PHE A 59 7.13 3.13 5.80
C PHE A 59 8.29 2.67 4.94
N GLU A 60 8.47 3.27 3.75
CA GLU A 60 9.62 2.99 2.89
C GLU A 60 10.94 3.36 3.58
N ASN A 61 11.04 4.56 4.14
CA ASN A 61 12.24 5.00 4.87
C ASN A 61 12.44 4.27 6.20
N ALA A 62 11.37 3.82 6.85
CA ALA A 62 11.45 3.02 8.07
C ALA A 62 11.85 1.55 7.80
N ARG A 63 11.92 1.12 6.53
CA ARG A 63 12.44 -0.20 6.15
C ARG A 63 13.98 -0.12 6.16
N PRO A 64 14.69 -0.71 7.14
CA PRO A 64 16.14 -0.86 7.00
C PRO A 64 16.43 -1.64 5.72
N GLU A 65 17.52 -1.30 5.00
CA GLU A 65 18.01 -1.87 3.73
C GLU A 65 17.96 -3.43 3.63
N GLN A 66 17.78 -4.12 4.75
CA GLN A 66 17.99 -5.55 4.94
C GLN A 66 16.92 -6.51 4.38
N ASP A 67 15.88 -6.03 3.70
CA ASP A 67 14.79 -6.91 3.23
C ASP A 67 14.70 -7.06 1.69
N ARG A 68 15.81 -6.84 0.97
CA ARG A 68 15.94 -7.27 -0.45
C ARG A 68 15.93 -8.81 -0.63
N ILE A 69 15.86 -9.59 0.46
CA ILE A 69 15.90 -11.07 0.46
C ILE A 69 14.48 -11.71 0.44
N GLY A 70 13.41 -10.92 0.34
CA GLY A 70 12.04 -11.43 0.29
C GLY A 70 11.61 -12.10 -1.03
N GLU A 71 12.24 -11.77 -2.16
CA GLU A 71 11.83 -12.31 -3.48
C GLU A 71 12.50 -13.66 -3.82
N LYS A 72 13.63 -14.02 -3.19
CA LYS A 72 14.31 -15.30 -3.49
C LYS A 72 13.66 -16.53 -2.85
N ARG A 73 12.83 -16.38 -1.81
CA ARG A 73 12.24 -17.53 -1.09
C ARG A 73 10.95 -18.11 -1.70
N ARG A 74 10.38 -17.50 -2.74
CA ARG A 74 9.22 -18.10 -3.45
C ARG A 74 9.63 -18.95 -4.64
N THR A 75 10.75 -18.67 -5.30
CA THR A 75 11.22 -19.45 -6.45
C THR A 75 12.00 -20.70 -6.04
N GLU A 76 12.80 -20.64 -4.97
CA GLU A 76 13.57 -21.82 -4.52
C GLU A 76 12.69 -22.92 -3.89
N MET A 77 11.54 -22.57 -3.31
CA MET A 77 10.63 -23.55 -2.72
C MET A 77 9.84 -24.34 -3.78
N VAL A 78 9.52 -23.71 -4.92
CA VAL A 78 8.79 -24.37 -6.03
C VAL A 78 9.73 -25.31 -6.81
N CYS A 79 11.02 -24.98 -6.96
CA CYS A 79 12.01 -25.87 -7.57
C CYS A 79 12.40 -27.08 -6.68
N SER A 80 12.39 -26.93 -5.34
CA SER A 80 12.74 -28.04 -4.44
C SER A 80 11.61 -29.08 -4.31
N LEU A 81 10.35 -28.67 -4.48
CA LEU A 81 9.18 -29.56 -4.42
C LEU A 81 8.93 -30.35 -5.71
N ALA A 82 9.55 -29.96 -6.83
CA ALA A 82 9.47 -30.68 -8.11
C ALA A 82 10.40 -31.92 -8.18
N ARG A 83 11.16 -32.23 -7.12
CA ARG A 83 12.12 -33.36 -7.08
C ARG A 83 11.78 -34.44 -6.05
N GLY A 84 10.49 -34.70 -5.83
CA GLY A 84 10.07 -35.95 -5.19
C GLY A 84 9.77 -37.03 -6.23
N HIS A 85 10.67 -38.00 -6.43
CA HIS A 85 10.41 -39.40 -6.82
C HIS A 85 11.65 -40.05 -7.47
N HIS A 86 12.33 -40.93 -6.76
CA HIS A 86 12.24 -42.38 -7.03
C HIS A 86 12.90 -43.16 -5.89
N SER A 87 12.25 -44.28 -5.60
CA SER A 87 12.51 -45.37 -4.65
C SER A 87 13.94 -45.66 -4.22
#